data_AF-A0A7V4QEZ5-F1
#
_entry.id   AF-A0A7V4QEZ5-F1
#
_cell.length_a   1.000
_cell.length_b   1.000
_cell.length_c   1.000
_cell.angle_alpha   90.00
_cell.angle_beta   90.00
_cell.angle_gamma   90.00
#
_symmetry.space_group_name_H-M   'P 1'
#
loop_
_entity.id
_entity.type
_entity.pdbx_description
1 polymer ?
#
loop_
_entity_poly.entity_id
_entity_poly.type
_entity_poly.pdbx_seq_one_letter_code
_entity_poly.pdbx_strand_id
1 'polypeptide(L)'
;MFKKIFGISLFFIFLLPLYAEETKFIEGMKQVDFAKLLIKETNLEKSLSSSPTEDEYFKLLLDFGIEPKNGWNKEGIITREDLLYMLDYTEEEAEGIGFEELCNQLVSILKEISSYNYEEPNYLPEE
;
A
#
# COMPACT_ATOMS: atom_id res chain seq x y z
N MET A 1 43.81 50.08 16.83
CA MET A 1 43.43 48.77 17.42
C MET A 1 42.30 48.19 16.58
N PHE A 2 42.61 47.23 15.70
CA PHE A 2 41.62 46.54 14.87
C PHE A 2 41.08 45.31 15.61
N LYS A 3 39.76 45.22 15.81
CA LYS A 3 39.10 43.97 16.23
C LYS A 3 38.53 43.28 14.99
N LYS A 4 39.16 42.16 14.67
CA LYS A 4 38.82 41.13 13.68
C LYS A 4 37.62 40.32 14.21
N ILE A 5 36.56 40.13 13.42
CA ILE A 5 36.23 39.02 12.49
C ILE A 5 34.99 38.25 13.00
N PHE A 6 33.98 38.23 12.13
CA PHE A 6 33.01 37.16 11.83
C PHE A 6 32.52 36.27 12.97
N GLY A 7 31.27 36.48 13.37
CA GLY A 7 30.42 35.45 13.98
C GLY A 7 29.39 34.95 12.97
N ILE A 8 29.82 34.20 11.95
CA ILE A 8 28.92 33.28 11.23
C ILE A 8 28.70 32.12 12.20
N SER A 9 27.61 32.16 12.96
CA SER A 9 27.17 31.01 13.75
C SER A 9 26.09 30.28 12.96
N LEU A 10 26.59 29.26 12.26
CA LEU A 10 25.93 28.01 11.87
C LEU A 10 24.40 28.03 11.79
N PHE A 11 23.95 28.25 10.56
CA PHE A 11 22.94 27.47 9.87
C PHE A 11 22.85 26.02 10.42
N PHE A 12 21.98 25.76 11.41
CA PHE A 12 21.57 24.40 11.77
C PHE A 12 20.58 23.94 10.69
N ILE A 13 21.13 23.43 9.60
CA ILE A 13 20.39 22.59 8.66
C ILE A 13 19.99 21.35 9.46
N PHE A 14 18.74 21.33 9.90
CA PHE A 14 18.09 20.13 10.40
C PHE A 14 17.88 19.19 9.20
N LEU A 15 18.99 18.60 8.73
CA LEU A 15 19.01 17.40 7.90
C LEU A 15 18.58 16.26 8.82
N LEU A 16 17.27 16.18 9.07
CA LEU A 16 16.68 14.88 9.34
C LEU A 16 16.77 14.13 8.02
N PRO A 17 17.58 13.07 7.89
CA PRO A 17 17.14 12.00 7.01
C PRO A 17 15.82 11.54 7.62
N LEU A 18 14.71 11.94 7.02
CA LEU A 18 13.49 11.16 7.11
C LEU A 18 13.90 9.77 6.66
N TYR A 19 14.22 8.91 7.63
CA TYR A 19 14.18 7.47 7.46
C TYR A 19 12.73 7.19 7.10
N ALA A 20 12.43 7.27 5.81
CA ALA A 20 11.27 6.59 5.26
C ALA A 20 11.57 5.12 5.51
N GLU A 21 11.00 4.56 6.58
CA GLU A 21 10.88 3.11 6.68
C GLU A 21 10.15 2.67 5.40
N GLU A 22 10.90 2.09 4.47
CA GLU A 22 10.35 1.30 3.39
C GLU A 22 9.59 0.17 4.08
N THR A 23 8.28 0.38 4.22
CA THR A 23 7.40 -0.54 4.91
C THR A 23 7.23 -1.71 3.96
N LYS A 24 7.96 -2.80 4.22
CA LYS A 24 7.91 -4.02 3.40
C LYS A 24 6.76 -4.91 3.85
N PHE A 25 6.24 -5.71 2.92
CA PHE A 25 5.34 -6.81 3.28
C PHE A 25 6.11 -7.87 4.05
N ILE A 26 5.60 -8.24 5.22
CA ILE A 26 6.21 -9.24 6.10
C ILE A 26 5.14 -10.29 6.42
N GLU A 27 5.52 -11.56 6.33
CA GLU A 27 4.63 -12.67 6.67
C GLU A 27 4.23 -12.59 8.16
N GLY A 28 2.93 -12.73 8.42
CA GLY A 28 2.38 -12.59 9.77
C GLY A 28 2.16 -11.14 10.23
N MET A 29 2.27 -10.14 9.34
CA MET A 29 1.84 -8.78 9.67
C MET A 29 0.33 -8.72 9.93
N LYS A 30 -0.11 -7.77 10.77
CA LYS A 30 -1.54 -7.58 11.00
C LYS A 30 -2.26 -7.23 9.70
N GLN A 31 -3.45 -7.77 9.51
CA GLN A 31 -4.23 -7.53 8.29
C GLN A 31 -4.55 -6.05 8.07
N VAL A 32 -4.77 -5.29 9.14
CA VAL A 32 -4.98 -3.84 9.04
C VAL A 32 -3.76 -3.10 8.49
N ASP A 33 -2.55 -3.48 8.92
CA ASP A 33 -1.32 -2.85 8.46
C ASP A 33 -1.01 -3.29 7.02
N PHE A 34 -1.31 -4.55 6.68
CA PHE A 34 -1.24 -5.06 5.33
C PHE A 34 -2.16 -4.28 4.38
N ALA A 35 -3.43 -4.07 4.76
CA ALA A 35 -4.40 -3.35 3.94
C ALA A 35 -4.00 -1.88 3.73
N LYS A 36 -3.52 -1.21 4.78
CA LYS A 36 -2.98 0.16 4.70
C LYS A 36 -1.80 0.23 3.72
N LEU A 37 -0.87 -0.72 3.84
CA LEU A 37 0.30 -0.76 2.98
C LEU A 37 -0.08 -1.04 1.52
N LEU A 38 -0.97 -2.00 1.28
CA LEU A 38 -1.44 -2.33 -0.06
C LEU A 38 -2.13 -1.12 -0.74
N ILE A 39 -2.97 -0.40 -0.02
CA ILE A 39 -3.64 0.82 -0.52
C ILE A 39 -2.62 1.93 -0.82
N LYS A 40 -1.61 2.09 0.03
CA LYS A 40 -0.53 3.06 -0.18
C LYS A 40 0.30 2.71 -1.43
N GLU A 41 0.73 1.46 -1.55
CA GLU A 41 1.54 0.98 -2.70
C GLU A 41 0.80 1.10 -4.03
N THR A 42 -0.54 1.05 -4.00
CA THR A 42 -1.41 1.23 -5.17
C THR A 42 -1.92 2.65 -5.37
N ASN A 43 -1.52 3.61 -4.53
CA ASN A 43 -1.99 5.00 -4.56
C ASN A 43 -3.52 5.17 -4.45
N LEU A 44 -4.21 4.19 -3.87
CA LEU A 44 -5.66 4.21 -3.66
C LEU A 44 -6.11 5.06 -2.47
N GLU A 45 -5.16 5.65 -1.72
CA GLU A 45 -5.45 6.51 -0.57
C GLU A 45 -6.40 7.68 -0.89
N LYS A 46 -6.43 8.13 -2.16
CA LYS A 46 -7.34 9.19 -2.63
C LYS A 46 -8.82 8.80 -2.61
N SER A 47 -9.10 7.50 -2.60
CA SER A 47 -10.46 6.95 -2.54
C SER A 47 -10.98 6.82 -1.11
N LEU A 48 -10.14 7.13 -0.12
CA LEU A 48 -10.50 7.09 1.30
C LEU A 48 -10.94 8.48 1.80
N SER A 49 -11.63 8.49 2.94
CA SER A 49 -11.92 9.72 3.67
C SER A 49 -10.63 10.36 4.22
N SER A 50 -10.70 11.60 4.71
CA SER A 50 -9.53 12.32 5.23
C SER A 50 -8.95 11.73 6.53
N SER A 51 -9.72 10.90 7.23
CA SER A 51 -9.32 10.21 8.46
C SER A 51 -9.92 8.81 8.45
N PRO A 52 -9.40 7.92 7.58
CA PRO A 52 -10.01 6.63 7.33
C PRO A 52 -9.90 5.71 8.55
N THR A 53 -11.02 5.08 8.85
CA THR A 53 -11.12 3.97 9.79
C THR A 53 -10.55 2.70 9.19
N GLU A 54 -10.17 1.75 10.03
CA GLU A 54 -9.66 0.44 9.60
C GLU A 54 -10.65 -0.31 8.70
N ASP A 55 -11.95 -0.18 8.98
CA ASP A 55 -13.01 -0.79 8.19
C ASP A 55 -13.12 -0.18 6.78
N GLU A 56 -12.78 1.10 6.61
CA GLU A 56 -12.74 1.74 5.29
C GLU A 56 -11.61 1.17 4.41
N TYR A 57 -10.45 0.83 4.99
CA TYR A 57 -9.38 0.16 4.25
C TYR A 57 -9.83 -1.22 3.76
N PHE A 58 -10.43 -2.02 4.64
CA PHE A 58 -10.92 -3.35 4.28
C PHE A 58 -12.04 -3.28 3.23
N LYS A 59 -12.99 -2.36 3.42
CA LYS A 59 -14.09 -2.18 2.47
C LYS A 59 -13.58 -1.80 1.08
N LEU A 60 -12.62 -0.87 1.00
CA LEU A 60 -12.06 -0.47 -0.27
C LEU A 60 -11.42 -1.65 -1.00
N LEU A 61 -10.63 -2.48 -0.31
CA LEU A 61 -10.04 -3.68 -0.90
C LEU A 61 -11.09 -4.70 -1.33
N LEU A 62 -12.15 -4.87 -0.55
CA LEU A 62 -13.28 -5.73 -0.89
C LEU A 62 -14.01 -5.25 -2.17
N ASP A 63 -14.16 -3.94 -2.36
CA ASP A 63 -14.74 -3.36 -3.59
C ASP A 63 -13.90 -3.69 -4.84
N PHE A 64 -12.60 -3.97 -4.66
CA PHE A 64 -11.70 -4.49 -5.70
C PHE A 64 -11.62 -6.03 -5.76
N GLY A 65 -12.42 -6.74 -4.97
CA GLY A 65 -12.42 -8.21 -4.90
C GLY A 65 -11.25 -8.81 -4.12
N ILE A 66 -10.51 -7.99 -3.36
CA ILE A 66 -9.36 -8.44 -2.56
C ILE A 66 -9.83 -8.76 -1.13
N GLU A 67 -9.94 -10.05 -0.83
CA GLU A 67 -10.39 -10.55 0.47
C GLU A 67 -9.59 -11.80 0.89
N PRO A 68 -9.15 -11.91 2.16
CA PRO A 68 -8.56 -13.13 2.69
C PRO A 68 -9.57 -14.29 2.72
N LYS A 69 -9.07 -15.53 2.83
CA LYS A 69 -9.93 -16.73 2.81
C LYS A 69 -11.03 -16.72 3.88
N ASN A 70 -10.74 -16.17 5.06
CA ASN A 70 -11.67 -16.07 6.18
C ASN A 70 -12.21 -14.65 6.40
N GLY A 71 -12.08 -13.78 5.39
CA GLY A 71 -12.44 -12.38 5.47
C GLY A 71 -11.45 -11.53 6.27
N TRP A 72 -11.67 -10.22 6.24
CA TRP A 72 -10.86 -9.24 6.96
C TRP A 72 -11.13 -9.23 8.47
N ASN A 73 -10.07 -9.24 9.28
CA ASN A 73 -10.10 -9.22 10.74
C ASN A 73 -9.00 -8.30 11.29
N LYS A 74 -9.40 -7.30 12.10
CA LYS A 74 -8.50 -6.31 12.71
C LYS A 74 -7.38 -6.91 13.57
N GLU A 75 -7.68 -8.00 14.26
CA GLU A 75 -6.71 -8.73 15.09
C GLU A 75 -6.08 -9.91 14.35
N GLY A 76 -6.49 -10.15 13.11
CA GLY A 76 -5.93 -11.18 12.25
C GLY A 76 -4.54 -10.81 11.73
N ILE A 77 -3.80 -11.83 11.34
CA ILE A 77 -2.56 -11.69 10.58
C ILE A 77 -2.79 -12.14 9.15
N ILE A 78 -2.04 -11.59 8.20
CA ILE A 78 -2.03 -12.07 6.83
C ILE A 78 -1.10 -13.29 6.73
N THR A 79 -1.58 -14.34 6.09
CA THR A 79 -0.83 -15.57 5.85
C THR A 79 -0.57 -15.78 4.37
N ARG A 80 0.35 -16.69 4.04
CA ARG A 80 0.53 -17.14 2.66
C ARG A 80 -0.78 -17.67 2.05
N GLU A 81 -1.54 -18.47 2.81
CA GLU A 81 -2.81 -19.05 2.34
C GLU A 81 -3.82 -17.96 1.95
N ASP A 82 -3.86 -16.85 2.69
CA ASP A 82 -4.70 -15.71 2.35
C ASP A 82 -4.29 -15.07 1.03
N LEU A 83 -2.99 -14.91 0.77
CA LEU A 83 -2.49 -14.34 -0.48
C LEU A 83 -2.79 -15.25 -1.67
N LEU A 84 -2.63 -16.57 -1.52
CA LEU A 84 -2.99 -17.53 -2.57
C LEU A 84 -4.48 -17.45 -2.89
N TYR A 85 -5.32 -17.35 -1.87
CA TYR A 85 -6.76 -17.17 -2.04
C TYR A 85 -7.09 -15.86 -2.78
N MET A 86 -6.48 -14.74 -2.40
CA MET A 86 -6.68 -13.44 -3.06
C MET A 86 -6.23 -13.43 -4.53
N LEU A 87 -5.22 -14.25 -4.86
CA LEU A 87 -4.65 -14.37 -6.21
C LEU A 87 -5.31 -15.48 -7.04
N ASP A 88 -6.28 -16.21 -6.48
CA ASP A 88 -6.89 -17.40 -7.08
C ASP A 88 -5.85 -18.46 -7.48
N TYR A 89 -4.83 -18.65 -6.64
CA TYR A 89 -3.79 -19.67 -6.82
C TYR A 89 -4.03 -20.88 -5.92
N THR A 90 -3.73 -22.05 -6.47
CA THR A 90 -3.47 -23.26 -5.70
C THR A 90 -2.03 -23.29 -5.16
N GLU A 91 -1.76 -24.12 -4.15
CA GLU A 91 -0.39 -24.34 -3.65
C GLU A 91 0.56 -24.89 -4.74
N GLU A 92 0.04 -25.68 -5.69
CA GLU A 92 0.83 -26.24 -6.79
C GLU A 92 1.25 -25.13 -7.78
N GLU A 93 0.34 -24.21 -8.13
CA GLU A 93 0.64 -23.08 -9.01
C GLU A 93 1.63 -22.09 -8.40
N ALA A 94 1.63 -21.98 -7.07
CA ALA A 94 2.51 -21.09 -6.34
C ALA A 94 3.80 -21.76 -5.83
N GLU A 95 4.12 -22.97 -6.29
CA GLU A 95 5.32 -23.68 -5.87
C GLU A 95 6.58 -22.83 -6.14
N GLY A 96 7.39 -22.61 -5.11
CA GLY A 96 8.61 -21.81 -5.20
C GLY A 96 8.42 -20.29 -5.23
N ILE A 97 7.19 -19.79 -5.24
CA ILE A 97 6.91 -18.34 -5.14
C ILE A 97 6.95 -17.92 -3.67
N GLY A 98 7.79 -16.96 -3.30
CA GLY A 98 7.89 -16.45 -1.92
C GLY A 98 6.70 -15.58 -1.49
N PHE A 99 6.52 -15.36 -0.18
CA PHE A 99 5.47 -14.49 0.36
C PHE A 99 5.53 -13.06 -0.22
N GLU A 100 6.72 -12.44 -0.21
CA GLU A 100 6.92 -11.09 -0.76
C GLU A 100 6.56 -11.00 -2.25
N GLU A 101 6.88 -12.05 -3.01
CA GLU A 101 6.56 -12.12 -4.44
C GLU A 101 5.04 -12.20 -4.67
N LEU A 102 4.31 -12.98 -3.87
CA LEU A 102 2.84 -13.00 -3.92
C LEU A 102 2.25 -11.61 -3.60
N CYS A 103 2.78 -10.91 -2.58
CA CYS A 103 2.35 -9.55 -2.28
C CYS A 103 2.59 -8.60 -3.46
N ASN A 104 3.74 -8.70 -4.12
CA ASN A 104 4.06 -7.87 -5.29
C ASN A 104 3.13 -8.15 -6.47
N GLN A 105 2.78 -9.42 -6.71
CA GLN A 105 1.79 -9.79 -7.72
C GLN A 105 0.41 -9.21 -7.39
N LEU A 106 -0.02 -9.28 -6.12
CA LEU A 106 -1.27 -8.70 -5.66
C LEU A 106 -1.31 -7.17 -5.85
N VAL A 107 -0.21 -6.47 -5.53
CA VAL A 107 -0.05 -5.03 -5.79
C VAL A 107 -0.17 -4.74 -7.28
N SER A 108 0.45 -5.55 -8.14
CA SER A 108 0.39 -5.38 -9.60
C SER A 108 -1.03 -5.52 -10.13
N ILE A 109 -1.75 -6.57 -9.72
CA ILE A 109 -3.15 -6.81 -10.10
C ILE A 109 -4.03 -5.65 -9.63
N LEU A 110 -3.88 -5.22 -8.37
CA LEU A 110 -4.70 -4.14 -7.84
C LEU A 110 -4.42 -2.80 -8.56
N LYS A 111 -3.16 -2.53 -8.94
CA LYS A 111 -2.82 -1.37 -9.78
C LYS A 111 -3.51 -1.44 -11.14
N GLU A 112 -3.46 -2.60 -11.79
CA GLU A 112 -4.11 -2.82 -13.08
C GLU A 112 -5.62 -2.59 -12.99
N ILE A 113 -6.31 -3.24 -12.05
CA ILE A 113 -7.75 -3.08 -11.84
C ILE A 113 -8.09 -1.61 -11.54
N SER A 114 -7.30 -0.96 -10.69
CA SER A 114 -7.52 0.44 -10.36
C SER A 114 -7.36 1.35 -11.58
N SER A 115 -6.40 1.11 -12.48
CA SER A 115 -6.21 1.94 -13.66
C SER A 115 -7.36 1.84 -14.66
N TYR A 116 -7.97 0.67 -14.84
CA TYR A 116 -9.12 0.51 -15.72
C TYR A 116 -10.37 1.23 -15.19
N ASN A 117 -10.54 1.33 -13.87
CA ASN A 117 -11.64 2.05 -13.26
C ASN A 117 -11.49 3.59 -13.31
N TYR A 118 -10.34 4.10 -13.77
CA TYR A 118 -10.05 5.53 -13.93
C TYR A 118 -10.04 6.01 -15.39
N GLU A 119 -10.38 5.17 -16.38
CA GLU A 119 -10.65 5.67 -17.73
C GLU A 119 -11.96 6.45 -17.73
N GLU A 120 -11.86 7.79 -17.66
CA GLU A 120 -12.99 8.69 -17.84
C GLU A 120 -13.75 8.32 -19.12
N PRO A 121 -15.09 8.23 -19.10
CA PRO A 121 -15.85 8.08 -20.33
C PRO A 121 -15.51 9.25 -21.25
N ASN A 122 -14.94 8.91 -22.40
CA ASN A 122 -14.57 9.84 -23.45
C ASN A 122 -15.88 10.43 -24.01
N TYR A 123 -16.35 11.54 -23.42
CA TYR A 123 -17.49 12.28 -23.93
C TYR A 123 -17.08 12.88 -25.28
N LEU A 124 -17.42 12.19 -26.36
CA LEU A 124 -17.47 12.80 -27.68
C LEU A 124 -18.46 13.97 -27.60
N PRO A 125 -18.07 15.19 -28.00
CA PRO A 125 -19.03 16.29 -28.08
C PRO A 125 -20.10 15.91 -29.10
N GLU A 126 -21.36 15.93 -28.68
CA GLU A 126 -22.49 15.82 -29.61
C GLU A 126 -22.42 17.01 -30.60
N GLU A 127 -22.41 16.69 -31.90
CA GLU A 127 -22.38 17.66 -33.02
C GLU A 127 -23.69 18.47 -33.13
#